data_AF-A0A7K0WR90-F1
#
_entry.id   AF-A0A7K0WR90-F1
#
_cell.length_a   1.000
_cell.length_b   1.000
_cell.length_c   1.000
_cell.angle_alpha   90.00
_cell.angle_beta   90.00
_cell.angle_gamma   90.00
#
_symmetry.space_group_name_H-M   'P 1'
#
loop_
_entity.id
_entity.type
_entity.pdbx_description
1 polymer ?
#
loop_
_entity_poly.entity_id
_entity_poly.type
_entity_poly.pdbx_seq_one_letter_code
_entity_poly.pdbx_strand_id
1 'polypeptide(L)'
;MRDPRGMVRDLGWAGFGHFCLFVGSTPVLAVLNLWFWAMTLLWFVTKASFIQALFPGALYYLAIFSWFFGNVVIIYLSILTLRAVRRPELLLSALLSPLYWVLMAVAALRAMIQLFTDPSHWEKTQHGLTLDHGEGRGDAAWAKPPVSPATASPVDQAMPAEPQDEEKSLNQS
;
A
#
# COMPACT_ATOMS: atom_id res chain seq x y z
N MET A 1 -1.40 6.47 14.40
CA MET A 1 -1.81 5.76 15.64
C MET A 1 -2.80 6.63 16.40
N ARG A 2 -4.02 6.16 16.67
CA ARG A 2 -5.02 6.95 17.43
C ARG A 2 -4.96 6.72 18.93
N ASP A 3 -4.45 5.57 19.39
CA ASP A 3 -4.11 5.31 20.79
C ASP A 3 -2.78 4.52 20.89
N PRO A 4 -1.63 5.20 20.99
CA PRO A 4 -0.34 4.52 21.14
C PRO A 4 -0.21 3.83 22.51
N ARG A 5 -0.98 4.24 23.53
CA ARG A 5 -0.88 3.69 24.90
C ARG A 5 -1.64 2.37 25.02
N GLY A 6 -2.80 2.25 24.37
CA GLY A 6 -3.54 0.98 24.27
C GLY A 6 -2.73 -0.11 23.57
N MET A 7 -2.04 0.23 22.47
CA MET A 7 -1.24 -0.73 21.71
C MET A 7 -0.01 -1.24 22.48
N VAL A 8 0.65 -0.38 23.27
CA VAL A 8 1.74 -0.80 24.16
C VAL A 8 1.22 -1.69 25.29
N ARG A 9 -0.02 -1.50 25.73
CA ARG A 9 -0.65 -2.35 26.76
C ARG A 9 -1.01 -3.74 26.25
N ASP A 10 -1.47 -3.83 25.00
CA ASP A 10 -1.90 -5.11 24.40
C ASP A 10 -0.72 -5.93 23.83
N LEU A 11 0.32 -5.27 23.31
CA LEU A 11 1.45 -5.90 22.63
C LEU A 11 2.76 -5.89 23.45
N GLY A 12 2.81 -5.13 24.54
CA GLY A 12 4.02 -4.86 25.31
C GLY A 12 5.02 -3.96 24.57
N TRP A 13 6.00 -3.42 25.31
CA TRP A 13 7.05 -2.56 24.74
C TRP A 13 7.87 -3.25 23.64
N ALA A 14 8.13 -4.55 23.78
CA ALA A 14 8.84 -5.33 22.78
C ALA A 14 8.02 -5.47 21.48
N GLY A 15 6.73 -5.80 21.58
CA GLY A 15 5.85 -5.92 20.39
C GLY A 15 5.65 -4.60 19.67
N PHE A 16 5.47 -3.52 20.42
CA PHE A 16 5.42 -2.15 19.87
C PHE A 16 6.73 -1.78 19.15
N GLY A 17 7.87 -2.10 19.75
CA GLY A 17 9.18 -1.88 19.14
C GLY A 17 9.34 -2.63 17.82
N HIS A 18 8.98 -3.92 17.77
CA HIS A 18 9.00 -4.70 16.52
C HIS A 18 8.05 -4.13 15.47
N PHE A 19 6.86 -3.69 15.84
CA PHE A 19 5.93 -3.06 14.91
C PHE A 19 6.50 -1.77 14.32
N CYS A 20 7.03 -0.89 15.16
CA CYS A 20 7.65 0.35 14.70
C CYS A 20 8.89 0.10 13.85
N LEU A 21 9.71 -0.88 14.18
CA LEU A 21 10.84 -1.29 13.36
C LEU A 21 10.37 -1.87 12.03
N PHE A 22 9.38 -2.75 12.03
CA PHE A 22 8.86 -3.36 10.81
C PHE A 22 8.28 -2.31 9.85
N VAL A 23 7.38 -1.46 10.34
CA VAL A 23 6.71 -0.42 9.53
C VAL A 23 7.65 0.75 9.19
N GLY A 24 8.48 1.17 10.13
CA GLY A 24 9.41 2.30 9.97
C GLY A 24 10.68 1.92 9.21
N SER A 25 11.09 0.65 9.19
CA SER A 25 12.33 0.23 8.53
C SER A 25 12.38 0.62 7.07
N THR A 26 11.33 0.37 6.29
CA THR A 26 11.32 0.62 4.85
C THR A 26 11.61 2.08 4.48
N PRO A 27 10.87 3.08 5.01
CA PRO A 27 11.18 4.48 4.72
C PRO A 27 12.53 4.93 5.30
N VAL A 28 12.90 4.46 6.50
CA VAL A 28 14.20 4.79 7.12
C VAL A 28 15.36 4.27 6.28
N LEU A 29 15.30 3.01 5.82
CA LEU A 29 16.31 2.41 4.95
C LEU A 29 16.39 3.14 3.61
N ALA A 30 15.26 3.56 3.03
CA ALA A 30 15.24 4.33 1.79
C ALA A 30 15.99 5.66 1.93
N VAL A 31 15.79 6.38 3.04
CA VAL A 31 16.49 7.64 3.32
C VAL A 31 17.98 7.41 3.61
N LEU A 32 18.31 6.39 4.41
CA LEU A 32 19.71 6.03 4.67
C LEU A 32 20.46 5.65 3.39
N ASN A 33 19.83 4.91 2.48
CA ASN A 33 20.44 4.55 1.20
C ASN A 33 20.78 5.80 0.36
N LEU A 34 19.86 6.78 0.29
CA LEU A 34 20.12 8.05 -0.38
C LEU A 34 21.24 8.85 0.31
N TRP A 35 21.27 8.84 1.63
CA TRP A 35 22.34 9.47 2.41
C TRP A 35 23.72 8.87 2.07
N PHE A 36 23.83 7.54 1.99
CA PHE A 36 25.07 6.88 1.58
C PHE A 36 25.47 7.25 0.15
N TRP A 37 24.53 7.31 -0.79
CA TRP A 37 24.80 7.78 -2.15
C TRP A 37 25.33 9.22 -2.17
N ALA A 38 24.73 10.12 -1.38
CA ALA A 38 25.17 11.50 -1.26
C ALA A 38 26.57 11.60 -0.65
N MET A 39 26.88 10.81 0.38
CA MET A 39 28.22 10.76 0.97
C MET A 39 29.27 10.27 -0.04
N THR A 40 28.97 9.24 -0.83
CA THR A 40 29.88 8.74 -1.87
C THR A 40 30.13 9.80 -2.95
N LEU A 41 29.09 10.49 -3.42
CA LEU A 41 29.23 11.56 -4.40
C LEU A 41 30.03 12.73 -3.84
N LEU A 42 29.75 13.13 -2.60
CA LEU A 42 30.46 14.20 -1.91
C LEU A 42 31.95 13.85 -1.74
N TRP A 43 32.27 12.61 -1.38
CA TRP A 43 33.65 12.14 -1.29
C TRP A 43 34.35 12.19 -2.65
N PHE A 44 33.67 11.84 -3.75
CA PHE A 44 34.26 11.88 -5.08
C PHE A 44 34.67 13.31 -5.50
N VAL A 45 33.88 14.32 -5.12
CA VAL A 45 34.14 15.74 -5.43
C VAL A 45 35.15 16.37 -4.47
N THR A 46 35.01 16.13 -3.18
CA THR A 46 35.79 16.85 -2.14
C THR A 46 37.02 16.10 -1.65
N LYS A 47 37.09 14.78 -1.88
CA LYS A 47 38.06 13.86 -1.24
C LYS A 47 38.21 14.13 0.26
N ALA A 48 37.11 14.51 0.93
CA ALA A 48 37.15 14.99 2.30
C ALA A 48 37.73 13.94 3.26
N SER A 49 38.76 14.33 4.01
CA SER A 49 39.44 13.49 4.99
C SER A 49 38.53 13.04 6.14
N PHE A 50 37.48 13.80 6.46
CA PHE A 50 36.49 13.42 7.47
C PHE A 50 35.74 12.13 7.11
N ILE A 51 35.44 11.89 5.83
CA ILE A 51 34.77 10.67 5.38
C ILE A 51 35.69 9.45 5.56
N GLN A 52 36.99 9.62 5.35
CA GLN A 52 37.98 8.58 5.63
C GLN A 52 38.10 8.28 7.13
N ALA A 53 37.92 9.29 7.99
CA ALA A 53 37.91 9.11 9.44
C ALA A 53 36.67 8.33 9.93
N LEU A 54 35.51 8.47 9.27
CA LEU A 54 34.30 7.69 9.60
C LEU A 54 34.39 6.22 9.21
N PHE A 55 35.14 5.89 8.15
CA PHE A 55 35.27 4.52 7.64
C PHE A 55 36.72 4.02 7.72
N PRO A 56 37.24 3.68 8.92
CA PRO A 56 38.62 3.21 9.05
C PRO A 56 38.77 1.77 8.54
N GLY A 57 39.82 1.54 7.74
CA GLY A 57 40.34 0.20 7.39
C GLY A 57 39.31 -0.75 6.77
N ALA A 58 38.97 -1.82 7.50
CA ALA A 58 38.08 -2.88 7.02
C ALA A 58 36.63 -2.43 6.77
N LEU A 59 36.13 -1.47 7.55
CA LEU A 59 34.77 -0.94 7.39
C LEU A 59 34.58 -0.24 6.05
N TYR A 60 35.61 0.42 5.52
CA TYR A 60 35.58 1.05 4.21
C TYR A 60 35.40 0.03 3.08
N TYR A 61 36.19 -1.05 3.10
CA TYR A 61 36.08 -2.11 2.09
C TYR A 61 34.74 -2.83 2.17
N LEU A 62 34.25 -3.11 3.38
CA LEU A 62 32.94 -3.72 3.57
C LEU A 62 31.81 -2.79 3.11
N ALA A 63 31.90 -1.49 3.40
CA ALA A 63 30.91 -0.50 2.97
C ALA A 63 30.86 -0.37 1.45
N ILE A 64 32.01 -0.26 0.78
CA ILE A 64 32.06 -0.20 -0.70
C ILE A 64 31.59 -1.52 -1.32
N PHE A 65 32.00 -2.65 -0.76
CA PHE A 65 31.54 -3.96 -1.22
C PHE A 65 30.02 -4.05 -1.10
N SER A 66 29.46 -3.76 0.07
CA SER A 66 28.01 -3.79 0.30
C SER A 66 27.27 -2.81 -0.60
N TRP A 67 27.77 -1.59 -0.75
CA TRP A 67 27.18 -0.56 -1.60
C TRP A 67 27.16 -1.00 -3.06
N PHE A 68 28.30 -1.42 -3.63
CA PHE A 68 28.35 -1.82 -5.04
C PHE A 68 27.62 -3.14 -5.29
N PHE A 69 27.96 -4.18 -4.51
CA PHE A 69 27.41 -5.53 -4.70
C PHE A 69 25.91 -5.56 -4.44
N GLY A 70 25.42 -4.92 -3.38
CA GLY A 70 23.99 -4.87 -3.07
C GLY A 70 23.17 -4.23 -4.19
N ASN A 71 23.64 -3.11 -4.74
CA ASN A 71 22.94 -2.43 -5.84
C ASN A 71 22.94 -3.29 -7.11
N VAL A 72 24.07 -3.90 -7.47
CA VAL A 72 24.17 -4.80 -8.64
C VAL A 72 23.26 -6.02 -8.49
N VAL A 73 23.24 -6.64 -7.31
CA VAL A 73 22.37 -7.79 -7.02
C VAL A 73 20.90 -7.43 -7.17
N ILE A 74 20.44 -6.28 -6.66
CA ILE A 74 19.04 -5.88 -6.80
C ILE A 74 18.67 -5.64 -8.27
N ILE A 75 19.53 -4.97 -9.05
CA ILE A 75 19.28 -4.76 -10.48
C ILE A 75 19.24 -6.11 -11.22
N TYR A 76 20.20 -7.00 -10.92
CA TYR A 76 20.26 -8.33 -11.52
C TYR A 76 19.01 -9.16 -11.21
N LEU A 77 18.58 -9.19 -9.95
CA LEU A 77 17.36 -9.86 -9.52
C LEU A 77 16.12 -9.26 -10.20
N SER A 78 16.07 -7.94 -10.36
CA SER A 78 14.98 -7.27 -11.07
C SER A 78 14.88 -7.77 -12.52
N ILE A 79 16.02 -7.86 -13.23
CA ILE A 79 16.07 -8.40 -14.59
C ILE A 79 15.67 -9.88 -14.62
N LEU A 80 16.13 -10.67 -13.65
CA LEU A 80 15.79 -12.09 -13.52
C LEU A 80 14.28 -12.27 -13.31
N THR A 81 13.65 -11.46 -12.47
CA THR A 81 12.20 -11.44 -12.25
C THR A 81 11.45 -11.09 -13.53
N LEU A 82 11.89 -10.08 -14.29
CA LEU A 82 11.27 -9.75 -15.59
C LEU A 82 11.34 -10.91 -16.58
N ARG A 83 12.47 -11.63 -16.59
CA ARG A 83 12.65 -12.82 -17.43
C ARG A 83 11.72 -13.97 -16.99
N ALA A 84 11.57 -14.18 -15.69
CA ALA A 84 10.65 -15.18 -15.14
C ALA A 84 9.19 -14.87 -15.47
N VAL A 85 8.80 -13.60 -15.45
CA VAL A 85 7.44 -13.12 -15.77
C VAL A 85 7.20 -12.99 -17.29
N ARG A 86 8.25 -13.19 -18.13
CA ARG A 86 8.22 -13.10 -19.60
C ARG A 86 7.66 -11.76 -20.12
N ARG A 87 7.99 -10.66 -19.46
CA ARG A 87 7.56 -9.30 -19.83
C ARG A 87 8.76 -8.43 -20.22
N PRO A 88 9.38 -8.66 -21.40
CA PRO A 88 10.54 -7.89 -21.85
C PRO A 88 10.23 -6.41 -22.09
N GLU A 89 8.96 -6.03 -22.29
CA GLU A 89 8.53 -4.64 -22.43
C GLU A 89 8.83 -3.78 -21.18
N LEU A 90 8.98 -4.41 -20.01
CA LEU A 90 9.28 -3.72 -18.75
C LEU A 90 10.78 -3.50 -18.53
N LEU A 91 11.65 -3.93 -19.45
CA LEU A 91 13.10 -3.90 -19.24
C LEU A 91 13.63 -2.48 -19.06
N LEU A 92 13.05 -1.51 -19.77
CA LEU A 92 13.34 -0.09 -19.54
C LEU A 92 12.94 0.33 -18.12
N SER A 93 11.77 -0.11 -17.64
CA SER A 93 11.29 0.18 -16.28
C SER A 93 12.21 -0.41 -15.21
N ALA A 94 12.73 -1.62 -15.44
CA ALA A 94 13.71 -2.23 -14.55
C ALA A 94 15.04 -1.45 -14.55
N LEU A 95 15.46 -0.90 -15.67
CA LEU A 95 16.67 -0.07 -15.74
C LEU A 95 16.47 1.32 -15.10
N LEU A 96 15.23 1.82 -15.07
CA LEU A 96 14.83 3.02 -14.35
C LEU A 96 14.67 2.80 -12.83
N SER A 97 14.85 1.57 -12.32
CA SER A 97 14.76 1.28 -10.88
C SER A 97 15.62 2.19 -9.99
N PRO A 98 16.87 2.54 -10.35
CA PRO A 98 17.67 3.45 -9.54
C PRO A 98 17.07 4.85 -9.44
N LEU A 99 16.46 5.35 -10.52
CA LEU A 99 15.75 6.62 -10.52
C LEU A 99 14.50 6.55 -9.63
N TYR A 100 13.78 5.44 -9.70
CA TYR A 100 12.64 5.18 -8.83
C TYR A 100 13.04 5.15 -7.35
N TRP A 101 14.21 4.63 -6.98
CA TRP A 101 14.69 4.66 -5.58
C TRP A 101 14.92 6.07 -5.06
N VAL A 102 15.40 6.99 -5.90
CA VAL A 102 15.54 8.40 -5.53
C VAL A 102 14.18 9.00 -5.23
N LEU A 103 13.18 8.77 -6.11
CA LEU A 103 11.81 9.23 -5.88
C LEU A 103 11.22 8.64 -4.61
N MET A 104 11.43 7.34 -4.35
CA MET A 104 11.03 6.69 -3.12
C MET A 104 11.68 7.31 -1.89
N ALA A 105 12.98 7.62 -1.93
CA ALA A 105 13.68 8.24 -0.82
C ALA A 105 13.16 9.67 -0.54
N VAL A 106 12.84 10.45 -1.57
CA VAL A 106 12.21 11.77 -1.40
C VAL A 106 10.82 11.65 -0.78
N ALA A 107 10.01 10.70 -1.24
CA ALA A 107 8.70 10.42 -0.66
C ALA A 107 8.82 9.95 0.81
N ALA A 108 9.80 9.08 1.10
CA ALA A 108 10.09 8.60 2.44
C ALA A 108 10.56 9.71 3.38
N LEU A 109 11.39 10.64 2.91
CA LEU A 109 11.81 11.80 3.69
C LEU A 109 10.60 12.67 4.07
N ARG A 110 9.72 12.96 3.11
CA ARG A 110 8.47 13.67 3.37
C ARG A 110 7.59 12.92 4.36
N ALA A 111 7.45 11.61 4.18
CA ALA A 111 6.67 10.76 5.08
C ALA A 111 7.26 10.73 6.50
N MET A 112 8.59 10.69 6.66
CA MET A 112 9.23 10.76 7.98
C MET A 112 8.97 12.11 8.64
N ILE A 113 9.11 13.22 7.91
CA ILE A 113 8.81 14.56 8.43
C ILE A 113 7.35 14.61 8.87
N GLN A 114 6.42 14.16 8.01
CA GLN A 114 4.99 14.12 8.30
C GLN A 114 4.66 13.19 9.48
N LEU A 115 5.41 12.10 9.68
CA LEU A 115 5.23 11.22 10.83
C LEU A 115 5.55 11.92 12.17
N PHE A 116 6.55 12.81 12.19
CA PHE A 116 6.91 13.56 13.40
C PHE A 116 6.05 14.81 13.60
N THR A 117 5.69 15.53 12.55
CA THR A 117 4.90 16.76 12.66
C THR A 117 3.40 16.47 12.79
N ASP A 118 2.91 15.44 12.10
CA ASP A 118 1.48 15.20 11.88
C ASP A 118 1.16 13.70 11.70
N PRO A 119 1.37 12.85 12.73
CA PRO A 119 1.33 11.38 12.66
C PRO A 119 -0.02 10.78 12.25
N SER A 120 -1.07 11.57 12.18
CA SER A 120 -2.42 11.14 11.78
C SER A 120 -3.04 11.98 10.68
N HIS A 121 -2.25 12.84 10.04
CA HIS A 121 -2.75 13.70 8.97
C HIS A 121 -2.90 12.88 7.69
N TRP A 122 -4.16 12.67 7.30
CA TRP A 122 -4.53 12.04 6.05
C TRP A 122 -4.84 13.13 5.04
N GLU A 123 -3.91 13.36 4.10
CA GLU A 123 -4.14 14.17 2.90
C GLU A 123 -5.19 13.45 2.06
N LYS A 124 -6.47 13.81 2.24
CA LYS A 124 -7.53 13.33 1.36
C LYS A 124 -7.25 13.90 -0.02
N THR A 125 -7.05 13.05 -1.02
CA THR A 125 -7.16 13.49 -2.41
C THR A 125 -8.53 14.15 -2.56
N GLN A 126 -8.58 15.36 -3.12
CA GLN A 126 -9.86 15.95 -3.49
C GLN A 126 -10.52 15.02 -4.49
N HIS A 127 -11.46 14.21 -4.01
CA HIS A 127 -12.34 13.46 -4.88
C HIS A 127 -13.14 14.50 -5.65
N GLY A 128 -13.10 14.37 -6.97
CA GLY A 128 -13.39 15.45 -7.91
C GLY A 128 -14.61 16.26 -7.52
N LEU A 129 -14.45 17.59 -7.67
CA LEU A 129 -15.50 18.54 -7.99
C LEU A 129 -16.75 17.79 -8.48
N THR A 130 -17.74 17.61 -7.60
CA THR A 130 -19.09 17.35 -8.05
C THR A 130 -19.37 18.53 -8.98
N LEU A 131 -19.34 18.27 -10.29
CA LEU A 131 -20.02 19.15 -11.22
C LEU A 131 -21.42 19.24 -10.64
N ASP A 132 -21.72 20.40 -10.09
CA ASP A 132 -23.06 20.93 -9.98
C ASP A 132 -23.68 20.78 -11.38
N HIS A 133 -24.24 19.60 -11.65
CA HIS A 133 -25.21 19.45 -12.71
C HIS A 133 -26.38 20.29 -12.21
N GLY A 134 -26.44 21.48 -12.78
CA GLY A 134 -27.32 22.55 -12.34
C GLY A 134 -28.77 22.10 -12.17
N GLU A 135 -29.45 22.89 -11.36
CA GLU A 135 -30.89 23.07 -11.30
C GLU A 135 -31.62 22.49 -12.52
N GLY A 136 -32.26 21.33 -12.31
CA GLY A 136 -32.88 20.58 -13.38
C GLY A 136 -33.82 19.50 -12.87
N ARG A 137 -34.76 19.86 -11.98
CA ARG A 137 -36.09 19.24 -11.81
C ARG A 137 -36.10 17.72 -11.52
N GLY A 138 -36.37 17.33 -10.26
CA GLY A 138 -36.70 15.94 -9.99
C GLY A 138 -36.64 15.46 -8.55
N ASP A 139 -37.27 16.19 -7.64
CA ASP A 139 -37.62 15.75 -6.28
C ASP A 139 -38.58 14.55 -6.34
N ALA A 140 -38.10 13.35 -6.74
CA ALA A 140 -38.84 12.08 -6.66
C ALA A 140 -38.03 10.79 -6.91
N ALA A 141 -36.69 10.79 -6.94
CA ALA A 141 -35.93 9.61 -7.41
C ALA A 141 -35.59 8.53 -6.36
N TRP A 142 -36.31 8.46 -5.23
CA TRP A 142 -36.27 7.28 -4.34
C TRP A 142 -37.64 6.58 -4.21
N ALA A 143 -38.64 6.97 -5.01
CA ALA A 143 -39.89 6.23 -5.07
C ALA A 143 -39.60 4.77 -5.44
N LYS A 144 -39.98 3.85 -4.54
CA LYS A 144 -39.92 2.40 -4.75
C LYS A 144 -40.50 2.09 -6.14
N PRO A 145 -39.85 1.25 -6.95
CA PRO A 145 -40.36 0.93 -8.28
C PRO A 145 -41.80 0.40 -8.15
N PRO A 146 -42.75 0.84 -9.00
CA PRO A 146 -44.10 0.33 -8.95
C PRO A 146 -44.04 -1.19 -9.18
N VAL A 147 -44.62 -1.93 -8.25
CA VAL A 147 -44.77 -3.37 -8.36
C VAL A 147 -45.68 -3.61 -9.57
N SER A 148 -45.10 -4.01 -10.70
CA SER A 148 -45.86 -4.36 -11.90
C SER A 148 -46.70 -5.60 -11.62
N PRO A 149 -48.03 -5.57 -11.74
CA PRO A 149 -48.83 -6.77 -11.61
C PRO A 149 -48.66 -7.61 -12.88
N ALA A 150 -48.31 -8.87 -12.66
CA ALA A 150 -48.47 -9.99 -13.60
C ALA A 150 -47.69 -9.94 -14.93
N THR A 151 -46.54 -10.61 -14.92
CA THR A 151 -46.25 -11.58 -15.99
C THR A 151 -45.76 -12.85 -15.32
N ALA A 152 -46.68 -13.78 -15.08
CA ALA A 152 -46.33 -15.12 -14.64
C ALA A 152 -45.44 -15.76 -15.72
N SER A 153 -44.24 -16.19 -15.32
CA SER A 153 -43.35 -16.96 -16.18
C SER A 153 -43.98 -18.35 -16.43
N PRO A 154 -43.90 -18.94 -17.63
CA PRO A 154 -44.56 -20.21 -17.95
C PRO A 154 -44.01 -21.43 -17.20
N VAL A 155 -43.01 -21.25 -16.33
CA VAL A 155 -42.29 -22.33 -15.65
C VAL A 155 -42.96 -22.78 -14.34
N ASP A 156 -43.85 -21.98 -13.75
CA ASP A 156 -44.52 -22.31 -12.48
C ASP A 156 -45.78 -23.18 -12.62
N GLN A 157 -46.21 -23.55 -13.84
CA GLN A 157 -47.45 -24.32 -14.06
C GLN A 157 -47.30 -25.85 -14.01
N ALA A 158 -46.11 -26.37 -13.72
CA ALA A 158 -45.86 -27.81 -13.69
C ALA A 158 -45.47 -28.30 -12.29
N MET A 159 -46.35 -28.14 -11.31
CA MET A 159 -46.29 -28.93 -10.09
C MET A 159 -47.71 -29.31 -9.66
N PRO A 160 -48.06 -30.61 -9.61
CA PRO A 160 -49.39 -31.03 -9.20
C PRO A 160 -49.63 -30.67 -7.73
N ALA A 161 -50.80 -30.12 -7.45
CA ALA A 161 -51.24 -29.71 -6.12
C ALA A 161 -51.20 -30.90 -5.13
N GLU A 162 -50.48 -30.72 -4.03
CA GLU A 162 -50.51 -31.58 -2.87
C GLU A 162 -51.79 -31.28 -2.05
N PRO A 163 -52.62 -32.28 -1.69
CA PRO A 163 -53.89 -32.02 -1.01
C PRO A 163 -53.66 -31.69 0.47
N GLN A 164 -54.04 -30.47 0.88
CA GLN A 164 -53.91 -29.92 2.23
C GLN A 164 -55.07 -30.29 3.20
N ASP A 165 -55.62 -31.50 3.11
CA ASP A 165 -56.83 -31.84 3.87
C ASP A 165 -56.60 -32.64 5.17
N GLU A 166 -55.37 -32.91 5.59
CA GLU A 166 -55.11 -33.78 6.77
C GLU A 166 -54.78 -33.05 8.08
N GLU A 167 -54.44 -31.76 8.08
CA GLU A 167 -53.92 -31.09 9.30
C GLU A 167 -54.98 -30.44 10.20
N LYS A 168 -56.28 -30.59 9.90
CA LYS A 168 -57.37 -29.97 10.68
C LYS A 168 -58.14 -30.91 11.63
N SER A 169 -57.84 -32.20 11.65
CA SER A 169 -58.54 -33.17 12.49
C SER A 169 -57.89 -33.47 13.84
N LEU A 170 -56.64 -33.03 14.06
CA LEU A 170 -55.84 -33.43 15.24
C LEU A 170 -55.84 -32.44 16.42
N ASN A 171 -56.59 -31.34 16.36
CA ASN A 171 -56.58 -30.32 17.42
C ASN A 171 -57.95 -30.04 18.06
N GLN A 172 -58.88 -31.00 17.96
CA GLN A 172 -60.14 -31.02 18.71
C GLN A 172 -60.40 -32.41 19.28
N SER A 173 -59.69 -32.78 20.34
CA SER A 173 -60.03 -33.86 21.28
C SER A 173 -59.28 -33.66 22.59
#